data_AF-X0XWP8-F1
#
_entry.id   AF-X0XWP8-F1
#
_cell.length_a   1.000
_cell.length_b   1.000
_cell.length_c   1.000
_cell.angle_alpha   90.00
_cell.angle_beta   90.00
_cell.angle_gamma   90.00
#
_symmetry.space_group_name_H-M   'P 1'
#
loop_
_entity.id
_entity.type
_entity.pdbx_description
1 polymer ?
#
loop_
_entity_poly.entity_id
_entity_poly.type
_entity_poly.pdbx_seq_one_letter_code
_entity_poly.pdbx_strand_id
1 'polypeptide(L)'
;EIKPLRAEIEPAELELETLEREQFAFRESEDTIIRALRDAEHRFTQASIDLARQKEALESLRHRIEGDFGLVHFDYVEKVSGPNPLPLEGMVENLPKNQMIPPEAENSLKRLRAQLRRIGPINPEAQSEYQEVKQRYEFLTNQVSDLQKAESDVRQVIHELDELMKQEFCKTFEDVAAEFSDTFTRLFGGGTARLILSDPEDITNTGIEIDARLPGRRTHGLSLLSGGERSLTAVALIFALLKVSPTPFCLLD
;
A
#
# COMPACT_ATOMS: atom_id res chain seq x y z
N GLU A 1 -112.06 -8.27 -47.66
CA GLU A 1 -110.96 -8.60 -46.73
C GLU A 1 -109.56 -8.18 -47.21
N ILE A 2 -109.30 -7.90 -48.50
CA ILE A 2 -107.93 -7.61 -49.02
C ILE A 2 -107.52 -6.11 -48.93
N LYS A 3 -108.47 -5.17 -48.84
CA LYS A 3 -108.17 -3.73 -48.78
C LYS A 3 -107.47 -3.21 -47.51
N PRO A 4 -107.78 -3.67 -46.28
CA PRO A 4 -107.08 -3.19 -45.08
C PRO A 4 -105.62 -3.67 -45.03
N LEU A 5 -105.35 -4.91 -45.47
CA LEU A 5 -103.98 -5.45 -45.54
C LEU A 5 -103.08 -4.69 -46.52
N ARG A 6 -103.60 -4.24 -47.67
CA ARG A 6 -102.83 -3.40 -48.61
C ARG A 6 -102.49 -2.00 -48.06
N ALA A 7 -103.30 -1.46 -47.15
CA ALA A 7 -103.04 -0.15 -46.55
C ALA A 7 -101.93 -0.20 -45.47
N GLU A 8 -101.64 -1.38 -44.93
CA GLU A 8 -100.54 -1.62 -43.98
C GLU A 8 -99.26 -2.12 -44.68
N ILE A 9 -99.37 -2.78 -45.84
CA ILE A 9 -98.23 -3.32 -46.59
C ILE A 9 -97.42 -2.24 -47.31
N GLU A 10 -98.05 -1.26 -47.97
CA GLU A 10 -97.31 -0.19 -48.67
C GLU A 10 -96.40 0.66 -47.77
N PRO A 11 -96.82 1.13 -46.57
CA PRO A 11 -95.90 1.86 -45.69
C PRO A 11 -94.77 0.96 -45.17
N ALA A 12 -95.03 -0.32 -44.93
CA ALA A 12 -94.02 -1.27 -44.48
C ALA A 12 -92.99 -1.60 -45.59
N GLU A 13 -93.42 -1.71 -46.85
CA GLU A 13 -92.53 -1.87 -48.00
C GLU A 13 -91.66 -0.63 -48.22
N LEU A 14 -92.22 0.57 -48.03
CA LEU A 14 -91.48 1.82 -48.13
C LEU A 14 -90.45 1.97 -46.99
N GLU A 15 -90.83 1.60 -45.76
CA GLU A 15 -89.91 1.53 -44.63
C GLU A 15 -88.78 0.51 -44.88
N LEU A 16 -89.09 -0.66 -45.43
CA LEU A 16 -88.10 -1.67 -45.78
C LEU A 16 -87.11 -1.16 -46.84
N GLU A 17 -87.58 -0.51 -47.91
CA GLU A 17 -86.70 0.12 -48.90
C GLU A 17 -85.80 1.21 -48.30
N THR A 18 -86.32 2.01 -47.37
CA THR A 18 -85.50 3.02 -46.68
C THR A 18 -84.43 2.40 -45.79
N LEU A 19 -84.79 1.36 -45.03
CA LEU A 19 -83.87 0.62 -44.17
C LEU A 19 -82.79 -0.11 -44.98
N GLU A 20 -83.13 -0.67 -46.15
CA GLU A 20 -82.17 -1.31 -47.05
C GLU A 20 -81.17 -0.29 -47.64
N ARG A 21 -81.63 0.91 -48.01
CA ARG A 21 -80.76 1.99 -48.47
C ARG A 21 -79.83 2.49 -47.36
N GLU A 22 -80.36 2.65 -46.15
CA GLU A 22 -79.56 3.01 -44.97
C GLU A 22 -78.53 1.92 -44.66
N GLN A 23 -78.92 0.64 -44.68
CA GLN A 23 -78.00 -0.48 -44.46
C GLN A 23 -76.89 -0.52 -45.51
N PHE A 24 -77.21 -0.25 -46.78
CA PHE A 24 -76.22 -0.18 -47.85
C PHE A 24 -75.24 0.98 -47.63
N ALA A 25 -75.74 2.17 -47.29
CA ALA A 25 -74.90 3.32 -46.97
C ALA A 25 -73.98 3.06 -45.77
N PHE A 26 -74.50 2.41 -44.72
CA PHE A 26 -73.70 2.01 -43.57
C PHE A 26 -72.60 1.01 -43.94
N ARG A 27 -72.89 0.01 -44.78
CA ARG A 27 -71.88 -0.96 -45.25
C ARG A 27 -70.80 -0.30 -46.10
N GLU A 28 -71.14 0.62 -46.99
CA GLU A 28 -70.13 1.38 -47.73
C GLU A 28 -69.26 2.22 -46.79
N SER A 29 -69.86 2.86 -45.78
CA SER A 29 -69.11 3.60 -44.77
C SER A 29 -68.18 2.71 -43.96
N GLU A 30 -68.65 1.51 -43.56
CA GLU A 30 -67.86 0.53 -42.82
C GLU A 30 -66.66 0.05 -43.64
N ASP A 31 -66.86 -0.27 -44.91
CA ASP A 31 -65.79 -0.65 -45.83
C ASP A 31 -64.74 0.44 -45.99
N THR A 32 -65.16 1.71 -46.08
CA THR A 32 -64.20 2.83 -46.15
C THR A 32 -63.41 3.00 -44.86
N ILE A 33 -64.05 2.84 -43.70
CA ILE A 33 -63.39 2.94 -42.39
C ILE A 33 -62.40 1.78 -42.20
N ILE A 34 -62.77 0.55 -42.58
CA ILE A 34 -61.89 -0.62 -42.49
C ILE A 34 -60.66 -0.45 -43.38
N ARG A 35 -60.82 0.08 -44.60
CA ARG A 35 -59.69 0.37 -45.50
C ARG A 35 -58.78 1.44 -44.89
N ALA A 36 -59.35 2.54 -44.39
CA ALA A 36 -58.57 3.60 -43.73
C ALA A 36 -57.84 3.09 -42.48
N LEU A 37 -58.45 2.20 -41.71
CA LEU A 37 -57.85 1.57 -40.54
C LEU A 37 -56.65 0.70 -40.93
N ARG A 38 -56.82 -0.18 -41.94
CA ARG A 38 -55.72 -1.03 -42.45
C ARG A 38 -54.55 -0.19 -42.96
N ASP A 39 -54.83 0.89 -43.69
CA ASP A 39 -53.77 1.79 -44.16
C ASP A 39 -53.05 2.49 -42.99
N ALA A 40 -53.78 2.89 -41.96
CA ALA A 40 -53.20 3.48 -40.75
C ALA A 40 -52.35 2.46 -39.96
N GLU A 41 -52.83 1.21 -39.83
CA GLU A 41 -52.08 0.11 -39.20
C GLU A 41 -50.79 -0.21 -39.97
N HIS A 42 -50.85 -0.25 -41.31
CA HIS A 42 -49.67 -0.43 -42.14
C HIS A 42 -48.65 0.71 -41.97
N ARG A 43 -49.10 1.97 -41.90
CA ARG A 43 -48.21 3.11 -41.64
C ARG A 43 -47.60 3.06 -40.24
N PHE A 44 -48.39 2.68 -39.23
CA PHE A 44 -47.91 2.56 -37.85
C PHE A 44 -46.86 1.46 -37.70
N THR A 45 -47.08 0.31 -38.34
CA THR A 45 -46.11 -0.80 -38.31
C THR A 45 -44.81 -0.44 -39.03
N GLN A 46 -44.88 0.24 -40.18
CA GLN A 46 -43.70 0.77 -40.87
C GLN A 46 -42.92 1.77 -40.00
N ALA A 47 -43.60 2.77 -39.44
CA ALA A 47 -42.97 3.77 -38.57
C ALA A 47 -42.34 3.15 -37.31
N SER A 48 -42.96 2.11 -36.76
CA SER A 48 -42.43 1.38 -35.60
C SER A 48 -41.14 0.63 -35.94
N ILE A 49 -41.05 0.01 -37.12
CA ILE A 49 -39.84 -0.67 -37.60
C ILE A 49 -38.71 0.34 -37.83
N ASP A 50 -39.02 1.48 -38.45
CA ASP A 50 -38.02 2.52 -38.69
C ASP A 50 -37.48 3.12 -37.38
N LEU A 51 -38.36 3.34 -36.39
CA LEU A 51 -37.96 3.76 -35.05
C LEU A 51 -37.02 2.74 -34.39
N ALA A 52 -37.32 1.44 -34.49
CA ALA A 52 -36.47 0.39 -33.93
C ALA A 52 -35.08 0.39 -34.58
N ARG A 53 -35.01 0.49 -35.91
CA ARG A 53 -33.73 0.58 -36.64
C ARG A 53 -32.90 1.80 -36.23
N GLN A 54 -33.55 2.96 -36.08
CA GLN A 54 -32.86 4.18 -35.63
C GLN A 54 -32.33 4.03 -34.20
N LYS A 55 -33.09 3.38 -33.30
CA LYS A 55 -32.64 3.08 -31.93
C LYS A 55 -31.43 2.16 -31.92
N GLU A 56 -31.47 1.06 -32.67
CA GLU A 56 -30.33 0.14 -32.79
C GLU A 56 -29.08 0.83 -33.36
N ALA A 57 -29.25 1.67 -34.38
CA ALA A 57 -28.15 2.46 -34.93
C ALA A 57 -27.54 3.39 -33.86
N LEU A 58 -28.38 4.04 -33.05
CA LEU A 58 -27.95 4.92 -31.97
C LEU A 58 -27.21 4.15 -30.87
N GLU A 59 -27.71 2.98 -30.45
CA GLU A 59 -27.04 2.11 -29.49
C GLU A 59 -25.70 1.60 -30.03
N SER A 60 -25.63 1.21 -31.30
CA SER A 60 -24.37 0.80 -31.93
C SER A 60 -23.35 1.93 -31.97
N LEU A 61 -23.81 3.16 -32.23
CA LEU A 61 -22.96 4.35 -32.21
C LEU A 61 -22.47 4.63 -30.79
N ARG A 62 -23.35 4.50 -29.78
CA ARG A 62 -23.00 4.67 -28.38
C ARG A 62 -21.94 3.67 -27.94
N HIS A 63 -22.12 2.38 -28.24
CA HIS A 63 -21.11 1.35 -27.94
C HIS A 63 -19.79 1.57 -28.68
N ARG A 64 -19.83 2.10 -29.90
CA ARG A 64 -18.61 2.42 -30.63
C ARG A 64 -17.89 3.63 -30.04
N ILE A 65 -18.63 4.64 -29.57
CA ILE A 65 -18.07 5.77 -28.82
C ILE A 65 -17.47 5.28 -27.50
N GLU A 66 -18.18 4.44 -26.74
CA GLU A 66 -17.68 3.81 -25.51
C GLU A 66 -16.42 2.97 -25.77
N GLY A 67 -16.38 2.23 -26.88
CA GLY A 67 -15.21 1.42 -27.26
C GLY A 67 -14.02 2.25 -27.72
N ASP A 68 -14.26 3.35 -28.46
CA ASP A 68 -13.19 4.20 -29.00
C ASP A 68 -12.63 5.18 -27.94
N PHE A 69 -13.45 5.61 -26.97
CA PHE A 69 -13.10 6.64 -25.98
C PHE A 69 -13.13 6.17 -24.52
N GLY A 70 -13.51 4.92 -24.25
CA GLY A 70 -13.74 4.41 -22.88
C GLY A 70 -15.10 4.84 -22.33
N LEU A 71 -15.33 4.67 -21.02
CA LEU A 71 -16.53 5.18 -20.35
C LEU A 71 -16.64 6.70 -20.55
N VAL A 72 -17.35 7.12 -21.60
CA VAL A 72 -17.78 8.50 -21.82
C VAL A 72 -18.98 8.79 -20.91
N HIS A 73 -18.81 8.52 -19.61
CA HIS A 73 -19.52 9.26 -18.59
C HIS A 73 -18.57 10.35 -18.14
N PHE A 74 -18.57 11.44 -18.91
CA PHE A 74 -18.08 12.74 -18.41
C PHE A 74 -19.09 13.26 -17.39
N ASP A 75 -19.33 12.51 -16.32
CA ASP A 75 -19.56 13.17 -15.05
C ASP A 75 -18.18 13.71 -14.70
N TYR A 76 -18.01 15.02 -14.93
CA TYR A 76 -16.88 15.77 -14.41
C TYR A 76 -16.91 15.66 -12.89
N VAL A 77 -16.38 14.55 -12.38
CA VAL A 77 -15.82 14.54 -11.04
C VAL A 77 -14.61 15.45 -11.14
N GLU A 78 -14.62 16.54 -10.37
CA GLU A 78 -13.60 17.60 -10.27
C GLU A 78 -12.17 17.10 -9.95
N LYS A 79 -11.90 15.79 -10.05
CA LYS A 79 -10.69 15.10 -9.62
C LYS A 79 -10.06 14.19 -10.68
N VAL A 80 -10.48 14.25 -11.94
CA VAL A 80 -9.72 13.59 -13.02
C VAL A 80 -8.66 14.56 -13.56
N SER A 81 -7.40 14.26 -13.27
CA SER A 81 -6.27 15.01 -13.85
C SER A 81 -6.08 14.61 -15.32
N GLY A 82 -6.79 15.28 -16.21
CA GLY A 82 -6.53 15.30 -17.65
C GLY A 82 -6.21 16.71 -18.13
N PRO A 83 -5.70 16.90 -19.37
CA PRO A 83 -5.63 18.24 -19.95
C PRO A 83 -7.02 18.87 -19.89
N ASN A 84 -7.10 20.12 -19.43
CA ASN A 84 -8.36 20.86 -19.39
C ASN A 84 -9.06 20.75 -20.76
N PRO A 85 -10.37 20.46 -20.80
CA PRO A 85 -11.12 20.48 -22.04
C PRO A 85 -10.90 21.84 -22.71
N LEU A 86 -10.63 21.83 -24.01
CA LEU A 86 -10.56 23.07 -24.78
C LEU A 86 -11.88 23.83 -24.57
N PRO A 87 -11.84 25.14 -24.24
CA PRO A 87 -13.05 25.92 -24.11
C PRO A 87 -13.76 25.95 -25.47
N LEU A 88 -14.88 25.24 -25.59
CA LEU A 88 -15.71 25.23 -26.79
C LEU A 88 -16.57 26.50 -26.90
N GLU A 89 -16.62 27.33 -25.84
CA GLU A 89 -17.31 28.61 -25.82
C GLU A 89 -16.30 29.76 -25.91
N GLY A 90 -16.26 30.37 -27.09
CA GLY A 90 -15.47 31.58 -27.37
C GLY A 90 -14.35 31.35 -28.37
N MET A 91 -14.54 31.88 -29.58
CA MET A 91 -13.56 31.89 -30.67
C MET A 91 -12.95 30.53 -31.01
N VAL A 92 -13.77 29.61 -31.53
CA VAL A 92 -13.25 28.73 -32.58
C VAL A 92 -13.04 29.64 -33.78
N GLU A 93 -11.83 30.21 -33.92
CA GLU A 93 -11.37 30.81 -35.18
C GLU A 93 -11.89 29.92 -36.30
N ASN A 94 -12.59 30.50 -37.28
CA ASN A 94 -13.15 29.75 -38.40
C ASN A 94 -12.04 28.96 -39.07
N LEU A 95 -11.85 27.71 -38.61
CA LEU A 95 -10.84 26.82 -39.10
C LEU A 95 -11.07 26.70 -40.60
N PRO A 96 -10.04 26.87 -41.44
CA PRO A 96 -10.19 26.73 -42.87
C PRO A 96 -10.82 25.37 -43.13
N LYS A 97 -11.99 25.36 -43.78
CA LYS A 97 -12.68 24.13 -44.18
C LYS A 97 -11.82 23.44 -45.23
N ASN A 98 -10.87 22.62 -44.79
CA ASN A 98 -10.11 21.74 -45.66
C ASN A 98 -11.09 20.74 -46.27
N GLN A 99 -11.48 20.96 -47.52
CA GLN A 99 -12.41 20.10 -48.27
C GLN A 99 -11.78 18.76 -48.66
N MET A 100 -10.45 18.63 -48.55
CA MET A 100 -9.72 17.37 -48.80
C MET A 100 -8.81 17.03 -47.62
N ILE A 101 -9.01 15.84 -47.07
CA ILE A 101 -8.11 15.22 -46.10
C ILE A 101 -6.91 14.66 -46.89
N PRO A 102 -5.66 15.01 -46.56
CA PRO A 102 -4.49 14.43 -47.21
C PRO A 102 -4.51 12.90 -47.07
N PRO A 103 -4.23 12.12 -48.14
CA PRO A 103 -4.28 10.67 -48.09
C PRO A 103 -3.30 10.06 -47.06
N GLU A 104 -2.24 10.78 -46.72
CA GLU A 104 -1.28 10.39 -45.69
C GLU A 104 -1.82 10.53 -44.25
N ALA A 105 -2.80 11.40 -44.04
CA ALA A 105 -3.39 11.64 -42.73
C ALA A 105 -4.19 10.43 -42.23
N GLU A 106 -4.90 9.72 -43.11
CA GLU A 106 -5.60 8.48 -42.75
C GLU A 106 -4.63 7.37 -42.34
N ASN A 107 -3.51 7.24 -43.06
CA ASN A 107 -2.49 6.24 -42.74
C ASN A 107 -1.81 6.56 -41.41
N SER A 108 -1.52 7.83 -41.15
CA SER A 108 -0.98 8.30 -39.87
C SER A 108 -1.97 8.06 -38.73
N LEU A 109 -3.25 8.36 -38.93
CA LEU A 109 -4.31 8.12 -37.95
C LEU A 109 -4.47 6.62 -37.63
N LYS A 110 -4.43 5.75 -38.65
CA LYS A 110 -4.47 4.29 -38.46
C LYS A 110 -3.27 3.80 -37.64
N ARG A 111 -2.06 4.31 -37.92
CA ARG A 111 -0.84 3.98 -37.15
C ARG A 111 -0.94 4.45 -35.70
N LEU A 112 -1.34 5.70 -35.46
CA LEU A 112 -1.51 6.27 -34.13
C LEU A 112 -2.58 5.53 -33.32
N ARG A 113 -3.73 5.21 -33.93
CA ARG A 113 -4.76 4.39 -33.28
C ARG A 113 -4.26 2.98 -32.93
N ALA A 114 -3.47 2.37 -33.81
CA ALA A 114 -2.86 1.07 -33.53
C ALA A 114 -1.84 1.15 -32.38
N GLN A 115 -1.06 2.24 -32.30
CA GLN A 115 -0.16 2.49 -31.17
C GLN A 115 -0.93 2.72 -29.87
N LEU A 116 -2.00 3.52 -29.90
CA LEU A 116 -2.85 3.77 -28.72
C LEU A 116 -3.47 2.47 -28.21
N ARG A 117 -3.98 1.62 -29.11
CA ARG A 117 -4.52 0.29 -28.75
C ARG A 117 -3.47 -0.64 -28.16
N ARG A 118 -2.18 -0.49 -28.50
CA ARG A 118 -1.08 -1.28 -27.91
C ARG A 118 -0.72 -0.84 -26.49
N ILE A 119 -0.92 0.44 -26.15
CA ILE A 119 -0.67 0.98 -24.80
C ILE A 119 -1.71 0.42 -23.81
N GLY A 120 -2.90 0.07 -24.29
CA GLY A 120 -3.96 -0.49 -23.47
C GLY A 120 -4.90 0.58 -22.91
N PRO A 121 -5.90 0.18 -22.11
CA PRO A 121 -6.83 1.11 -21.49
C PRO A 121 -6.12 2.02 -20.50
N ILE A 122 -6.57 3.28 -20.41
CA ILE A 122 -6.11 4.21 -19.38
C ILE A 122 -6.64 3.72 -18.04
N ASN A 123 -5.76 3.51 -17.07
CA ASN A 123 -6.18 3.21 -15.70
C ASN A 123 -6.48 4.54 -14.96
N PRO A 124 -7.74 4.86 -14.65
CA PRO A 124 -8.08 6.09 -13.92
C PRO A 124 -7.58 6.09 -12.47
N GLU A 125 -7.31 4.91 -11.88
CA GLU A 125 -6.85 4.74 -10.50
C GLU A 125 -5.33 4.82 -10.36
N ALA A 126 -4.59 4.89 -11.47
CA ALA A 126 -3.13 4.87 -11.45
C ALA A 126 -2.51 6.01 -10.61
N GLN A 127 -3.15 7.19 -10.59
CA GLN A 127 -2.66 8.32 -9.81
C GLN A 127 -2.84 8.08 -8.30
N SER A 128 -3.99 7.57 -7.87
CA SER A 128 -4.24 7.25 -6.46
C SER A 128 -3.35 6.11 -5.98
N GLU A 129 -3.25 5.03 -6.76
CA GLU A 129 -2.37 3.90 -6.45
C GLU A 129 -0.90 4.34 -6.32
N TYR A 130 -0.43 5.20 -7.24
CA TYR A 130 0.92 5.75 -7.14
C TYR A 130 1.12 6.56 -5.85
N GLN A 131 0.15 7.40 -5.47
CA GLN A 131 0.23 8.19 -4.24
C GLN A 131 0.26 7.31 -2.99
N GLU A 132 -0.57 6.27 -2.92
CA GLU A 132 -0.58 5.32 -1.81
C GLU A 132 0.74 4.55 -1.69
N VAL A 133 1.24 4.02 -2.81
CA VAL A 133 2.52 3.30 -2.85
C VAL A 133 3.67 4.23 -2.49
N LYS A 134 3.66 5.47 -3.00
CA LYS A 134 4.68 6.48 -2.66
C LYS A 134 4.67 6.81 -1.18
N GLN A 135 3.51 7.04 -0.57
CA GLN A 135 3.42 7.31 0.87
C GLN A 135 3.94 6.15 1.70
N ARG A 136 3.59 4.91 1.33
CA ARG A 136 4.09 3.71 2.00
C ARG A 136 5.61 3.56 1.84
N TYR A 137 6.13 3.83 0.65
CA TYR A 137 7.56 3.80 0.36
C TYR A 137 8.32 4.83 1.20
N GLU A 138 7.86 6.07 1.23
CA GLU A 138 8.48 7.16 2.01
C GLU A 138 8.46 6.84 3.51
N PHE A 139 7.32 6.35 4.02
CA PHE A 139 7.20 5.94 5.42
C PHE A 139 8.19 4.83 5.79
N LEU A 140 8.25 3.75 5.00
CA LEU A 140 9.15 2.62 5.27
C LEU A 140 10.62 3.03 5.14
N THR A 141 10.94 3.88 4.16
CA THR A 141 12.32 4.37 3.96
C THR A 141 12.79 5.18 5.18
N ASN A 142 11.93 6.05 5.71
CA ASN A 142 12.24 6.83 6.92
C ASN A 142 12.43 5.90 8.13
N GLN A 143 11.51 4.94 8.34
CA GLN A 143 11.61 3.96 9.42
C GLN A 143 12.90 3.14 9.38
N VAL A 144 13.31 2.69 8.20
CA VAL A 144 14.58 1.96 8.03
C VAL A 144 15.77 2.87 8.38
N SER A 145 15.76 4.12 7.92
CA SER A 145 16.83 5.06 8.21
C SER A 145 16.97 5.37 9.72
N ASP A 146 15.85 5.45 10.43
CA ASP A 146 15.83 5.72 11.87
C ASP A 146 16.30 4.49 12.66
N LEU A 147 15.92 3.28 12.25
CA LEU A 147 16.41 2.03 12.84
C LEU A 147 17.92 1.88 12.66
N GLN A 148 18.46 2.21 11.49
CA GLN A 148 19.90 2.15 11.23
C GLN A 148 20.68 3.13 12.11
N LYS A 149 20.14 4.34 12.33
CA LYS A 149 20.74 5.31 13.27
C LYS A 149 20.68 4.80 14.71
N ALA A 150 19.53 4.29 15.14
CA ALA A 150 19.40 3.74 16.48
C ALA A 150 20.37 2.56 16.72
N GLU A 151 20.56 1.70 15.72
CA GLU A 151 21.56 0.62 15.77
C GLU A 151 22.98 1.16 15.92
N SER A 152 23.36 2.18 15.14
CA SER A 152 24.70 2.78 15.25
C SER A 152 24.91 3.43 16.62
N ASP A 153 23.91 4.15 17.13
CA ASP A 153 23.99 4.85 18.40
C ASP A 153 24.17 3.84 19.56
N VAL A 154 23.41 2.74 19.55
CA VAL A 154 23.55 1.68 20.56
C VAL A 154 24.94 1.03 20.49
N ARG A 155 25.47 0.75 19.29
CA ARG A 155 26.82 0.21 19.14
C ARG A 155 27.90 1.16 19.63
N GLN A 156 27.72 2.46 19.40
CA GLN A 156 28.65 3.46 19.90
C GLN A 156 28.63 3.49 21.43
N VAL A 157 27.45 3.47 22.06
CA VAL A 157 27.33 3.43 23.53
C VAL A 157 27.99 2.17 24.09
N ILE A 158 27.82 1.01 23.46
CA ILE A 158 28.49 -0.23 23.87
C ILE A 158 30.02 -0.05 23.83
N HIS A 159 30.56 0.49 22.74
CA HIS A 159 32.00 0.72 22.62
C HIS A 159 32.51 1.72 23.68
N GLU A 160 31.76 2.79 23.96
CA GLU A 160 32.13 3.77 24.99
C GLU A 160 32.13 3.12 26.38
N LEU A 161 31.15 2.27 26.68
CA LEU A 161 31.09 1.51 27.92
C LEU A 161 32.23 0.51 28.03
N ASP A 162 32.57 -0.20 26.96
CA ASP A 162 33.68 -1.16 26.95
C ASP A 162 35.02 -0.48 27.25
N GLU A 163 35.29 0.69 26.65
CA GLU A 163 36.50 1.45 26.93
C GLU A 163 36.54 1.98 28.36
N LEU A 164 35.40 2.45 28.88
CA LEU A 164 35.30 2.89 30.27
C LEU A 164 35.52 1.71 31.24
N MET A 165 34.94 0.54 30.96
CA MET A 165 35.13 -0.66 31.76
C MET A 165 36.60 -1.10 31.77
N LYS A 166 37.30 -1.06 30.63
CA LYS A 166 38.74 -1.38 30.56
C LYS A 166 39.55 -0.42 31.44
N GLN A 167 39.28 0.87 31.35
CA GLN A 167 39.99 1.89 32.14
C GLN A 167 39.78 1.70 33.64
N GLU A 168 38.53 1.54 34.08
CA GLU A 168 38.20 1.32 35.49
C GLU A 168 38.73 -0.03 35.99
N PHE A 169 38.68 -1.08 35.17
CA PHE A 169 39.27 -2.38 35.52
C PHE A 169 40.79 -2.27 35.70
N CYS A 170 41.52 -1.67 34.76
CA CYS A 170 42.99 -1.54 34.88
C CYS A 170 43.37 -0.75 36.14
N LYS A 171 42.69 0.37 36.37
CA LYS A 171 42.93 1.21 37.54
C LYS A 171 42.67 0.46 38.85
N THR A 172 41.52 -0.19 38.96
CA THR A 172 41.18 -0.97 40.16
C THR A 172 42.09 -2.19 40.33
N PHE A 173 42.49 -2.86 39.25
CA PHE A 173 43.45 -3.96 39.28
C PHE A 173 44.81 -3.52 39.80
N GLU A 174 45.35 -2.39 39.34
CA GLU A 174 46.61 -1.83 39.80
C GLU A 174 46.56 -1.48 41.29
N ASP A 175 45.49 -0.81 41.73
CA ASP A 175 45.28 -0.45 43.14
C ASP A 175 45.19 -1.70 44.02
N VAL A 176 44.43 -2.73 43.60
CA VAL A 176 44.29 -4.00 44.33
C VAL A 176 45.60 -4.78 44.33
N ALA A 177 46.35 -4.80 43.23
CA ALA A 177 47.63 -5.49 43.14
C ALA A 177 48.68 -4.89 44.09
N ALA A 178 48.72 -3.56 44.21
CA ALA A 178 49.59 -2.87 45.16
C ALA A 178 49.23 -3.23 46.62
N GLU A 179 47.95 -3.06 46.99
CA GLU A 179 47.48 -3.36 48.35
C GLU A 179 47.57 -4.85 48.70
N PHE A 180 47.39 -5.74 47.72
CA PHE A 180 47.55 -7.18 47.91
C PHE A 180 49.00 -7.55 48.24
N SER A 181 49.97 -6.99 47.53
CA SER A 181 51.39 -7.25 47.80
C SER A 181 51.78 -6.83 49.21
N ASP A 182 51.38 -5.62 49.61
CA ASP A 182 51.66 -5.06 50.94
C ASP A 182 50.97 -5.84 52.05
N THR A 183 49.69 -6.16 51.87
CA THR A 183 48.89 -6.91 52.85
C THR A 183 49.40 -8.33 53.01
N PHE A 184 49.80 -8.98 51.91
CA PHE A 184 50.40 -10.31 51.93
C PHE A 184 51.71 -10.32 52.73
N THR A 185 52.66 -9.44 52.41
CA THR A 185 53.95 -9.38 53.11
C THR A 185 53.77 -9.13 54.61
N ARG A 186 52.77 -8.30 54.98
CA ARG A 186 52.44 -8.01 56.38
C ARG A 186 51.84 -9.20 57.13
N LEU A 187 50.98 -9.99 56.49
CA LEU A 187 50.36 -11.18 57.07
C LEU A 187 51.35 -12.34 57.25
N PHE A 188 52.25 -12.53 56.29
CA PHE A 188 53.22 -13.63 56.30
C PHE A 188 54.56 -13.29 56.98
N GLY A 189 54.76 -12.03 57.39
CA GLY A 189 56.01 -11.57 58.02
C GLY A 189 57.22 -11.59 57.07
N GLY A 190 56.97 -11.51 55.76
CA GLY A 190 57.95 -11.66 54.69
C GLY A 190 57.33 -12.33 53.45
N GLY A 191 58.15 -12.52 52.41
CA GLY A 191 57.66 -13.02 51.12
C GLY A 191 57.00 -11.94 50.26
N THR A 192 56.60 -12.31 49.05
CA THR A 192 56.03 -11.39 48.05
C THR A 192 54.93 -12.11 47.27
N ALA A 193 53.80 -11.45 47.03
CA ALA A 193 52.76 -11.95 46.13
C ALA A 193 52.43 -10.92 45.05
N ARG A 194 51.98 -11.39 43.89
CA ARG A 194 51.59 -10.58 42.73
C ARG A 194 50.35 -11.14 42.06
N LEU A 195 49.52 -10.24 41.55
CA LEU A 195 48.43 -10.56 40.65
C LEU A 195 48.92 -10.45 39.21
N ILE A 196 48.52 -11.39 38.36
CA ILE A 196 48.91 -11.47 36.95
C ILE A 196 47.63 -11.65 36.14
N LEU A 197 47.50 -10.91 35.03
CA LEU A 197 46.44 -11.12 34.07
C LEU A 197 46.83 -12.29 33.15
N SER A 198 45.94 -13.27 32.98
CA SER A 198 46.19 -14.41 32.09
C SER A 198 46.35 -13.96 30.63
N ASP A 199 45.62 -12.92 30.21
CA ASP A 199 45.73 -12.28 28.91
C ASP A 199 45.69 -10.74 29.03
N PRO A 200 46.84 -10.04 28.96
CA PRO A 200 46.90 -8.59 29.06
C PRO A 200 46.24 -7.84 27.88
N GLU A 201 46.05 -8.51 26.73
CA GLU A 201 45.51 -7.89 25.52
C GLU A 201 43.97 -7.92 25.48
N ASP A 202 43.34 -8.81 26.25
CA ASP A 202 41.88 -8.91 26.41
C ASP A 202 41.44 -8.76 27.87
N ILE A 203 41.46 -7.51 28.34
CA ILE A 203 41.03 -7.14 29.71
C ILE A 203 39.59 -7.59 30.01
N THR A 204 38.72 -7.67 29.01
CA THR A 204 37.32 -8.03 29.17
C THR A 204 37.10 -9.52 29.47
N ASN A 205 37.93 -10.40 28.91
CA ASN A 205 37.79 -11.85 29.09
C ASN A 205 38.95 -12.50 29.88
N THR A 206 39.96 -11.74 30.27
CA THR A 206 41.13 -12.27 30.99
C THR A 206 40.76 -12.82 32.37
N GLY A 207 41.44 -13.92 32.74
CA GLY A 207 41.51 -14.38 34.12
C GLY A 207 42.50 -13.57 34.96
N ILE A 208 42.43 -13.77 36.28
CA ILE A 208 43.41 -13.26 37.24
C ILE A 208 44.09 -14.45 37.91
N GLU A 209 45.41 -14.49 37.82
CA GLU A 209 46.28 -15.48 38.45
C GLU A 209 47.03 -14.87 39.64
N ILE A 210 47.36 -15.73 40.61
CA ILE A 210 48.05 -15.33 41.84
C ILE A 210 49.37 -16.09 41.93
N ASP A 211 50.46 -15.33 41.89
CA ASP A 211 51.81 -15.82 42.14
C ASP A 211 52.26 -15.41 43.55
N ALA A 212 52.61 -16.40 44.37
CA ALA A 212 53.02 -16.17 45.75
C ALA A 212 54.42 -16.75 46.01
N ARG A 213 55.24 -15.97 46.73
CA ARG A 213 56.56 -16.38 47.21
C ARG A 213 56.61 -16.27 48.72
N LEU A 214 56.62 -17.40 49.39
CA LEU A 214 56.78 -17.49 50.84
C LEU A 214 58.23 -17.21 51.27
N PRO A 215 58.47 -16.79 52.53
CA PRO A 215 59.82 -16.60 53.06
C PRO A 215 60.68 -17.87 52.87
N GLY A 216 61.82 -17.74 52.21
CA GLY A 216 62.75 -18.87 51.97
C GLY A 216 62.30 -19.87 50.89
N ARG A 217 61.16 -19.68 50.20
CA ARG A 217 60.71 -20.52 49.09
C ARG A 217 60.76 -19.80 47.74
N ARG A 218 60.68 -20.58 46.65
CA ARG A 218 60.50 -20.07 45.27
C ARG A 218 59.07 -19.57 45.06
N THR A 219 58.84 -18.85 43.96
CA THR A 219 57.51 -18.44 43.50
C THR A 219 56.71 -19.68 43.07
N HIS A 220 55.47 -19.78 43.54
CA HIS A 220 54.54 -20.83 43.15
C HIS A 220 53.16 -20.23 42.93
N GLY A 221 52.44 -20.76 41.94
CA GLY A 221 51.02 -20.44 41.77
C GLY A 221 50.20 -20.98 42.94
N LEU A 222 49.00 -20.41 43.11
CA LEU A 222 48.08 -20.74 44.20
C LEU A 222 47.81 -22.25 44.35
N SER A 223 47.87 -23.03 43.26
CA SER A 223 47.66 -24.49 43.21
C SER A 223 48.62 -25.31 44.10
N LEU A 224 49.83 -24.80 44.32
CA LEU A 224 50.94 -25.53 44.94
C LEU A 224 51.19 -25.16 46.41
N LEU A 225 50.37 -24.28 46.97
CA LEU A 225 50.45 -23.85 48.37
C LEU A 225 49.73 -24.85 49.30
N SER A 226 50.17 -24.96 50.55
CA SER A 226 49.46 -25.76 51.56
C SER A 226 48.10 -25.16 51.90
N GLY A 227 47.15 -25.96 52.41
CA GLY A 227 45.79 -25.49 52.69
C GLY A 227 45.71 -24.24 53.58
N GLY A 228 46.54 -24.15 54.62
CA GLY A 228 46.60 -22.95 55.48
C GLY A 228 47.22 -21.73 54.78
N GLU A 229 48.27 -21.94 53.98
CA GLU A 229 48.91 -20.86 53.19
C GLU A 229 47.93 -20.33 52.13
N ARG A 230 47.13 -21.21 51.51
CA ARG A 230 46.08 -20.82 50.56
C ARG A 230 45.00 -19.97 51.22
N SER A 231 44.49 -20.39 52.38
CA SER A 231 43.47 -19.62 53.10
C SER A 231 44.00 -18.25 53.51
N LEU A 232 45.23 -18.16 54.02
CA LEU A 232 45.81 -16.88 54.42
C LEU A 232 46.08 -15.95 53.22
N THR A 233 46.44 -16.52 52.06
CA THR A 233 46.57 -15.78 50.80
C THR A 233 45.22 -15.23 50.34
N ALA A 234 44.14 -16.01 50.44
CA ALA A 234 42.79 -15.56 50.12
C ALA A 234 42.32 -14.43 51.05
N VAL A 235 42.60 -14.55 52.35
CA VAL A 235 42.31 -13.50 53.34
C VAL A 235 43.07 -12.21 53.01
N ALA A 236 44.35 -12.31 52.58
CA ALA A 236 45.13 -11.15 52.15
C ALA A 236 44.48 -10.43 50.94
N LEU A 237 43.97 -11.19 49.97
CA LEU A 237 43.27 -10.63 48.80
C LEU A 237 41.95 -9.96 49.19
N ILE A 238 41.17 -10.57 50.08
CA ILE A 238 39.91 -9.98 50.57
C ILE A 238 40.19 -8.65 51.27
N PHE A 239 41.21 -8.58 52.14
CA PHE A 239 41.57 -7.33 52.81
C PHE A 239 42.08 -6.25 51.84
N ALA A 240 42.84 -6.62 50.81
CA ALA A 240 43.27 -5.69 49.77
C ALA A 240 42.06 -5.12 49.01
N LEU A 241 41.10 -5.97 48.62
CA LEU A 241 39.85 -5.55 47.98
C LEU A 241 39.04 -4.61 48.88
N LEU A 242 38.90 -4.92 50.17
CA LEU A 242 38.17 -4.08 51.13
C LEU A 242 38.84 -2.72 51.37
N LYS A 243 40.16 -2.61 51.20
CA LYS A 243 40.85 -1.32 51.30
C LYS A 243 40.64 -0.44 50.07
N VAL A 244 40.69 -1.03 48.87
CA VAL A 244 40.52 -0.30 47.61
C VAL A 244 39.05 0.06 47.39
N SER A 245 38.14 -0.87 47.67
CA SER A 245 36.69 -0.68 47.58
C SER A 245 36.04 -1.02 48.94
N PRO A 246 35.94 -0.04 49.86
CA PRO A 246 35.38 -0.29 51.19
C PRO A 246 33.89 -0.60 51.10
N THR A 247 33.52 -1.80 51.53
CA THR A 247 32.12 -2.22 51.67
C THR A 247 31.59 -1.85 53.05
N PRO A 248 30.29 -1.52 53.19
CA PRO A 248 29.70 -1.08 54.46
C PRO A 248 29.70 -2.17 55.55
N PHE A 249 29.75 -3.46 55.16
CA PHE A 249 29.95 -4.58 56.08
C PHE A 249 30.59 -5.76 55.33
N CYS A 250 31.31 -6.60 56.08
CA CYS A 250 31.90 -7.86 55.61
C CYS A 250 31.69 -8.91 56.70
N LEU A 251 31.17 -10.09 56.33
CA LEU A 251 31.02 -11.23 57.21
C LEU A 251 31.94 -12.33 56.70
N LEU A 252 32.85 -12.80 57.56
CA LEU A 252 33.77 -13.89 57.28
C LEU A 252 33.28 -15.10 58.08
N ASP A 253 33.01 -16.20 57.37
CA ASP A 253 32.67 -17.52 57.93
C ASP A 253 33.89 -18.43 57.89
#